data_AF-A0A643BPD6-F1
#
_entry.id   AF-A0A643BPD6-F1
#
_cell.length_a   1.000
_cell.length_b   1.000
_cell.length_c   1.000
_cell.angle_alpha   90.00
_cell.angle_beta   90.00
_cell.angle_gamma   90.00
#
_symmetry.space_group_name_H-M   'P 1'
#
loop_
_entity.id
_entity.type
_entity.pdbx_description
1 polymer ?
#
loop_
_entity_poly.entity_id
_entity_poly.type
_entity_poly.pdbx_seq_one_letter_code
_entity_poly.pdbx_strand_id
1 'polypeptide(L)'
;MVVSQNKHLTKGGQEGGKKKVFDPFSKKDWYDVKAPAMFNIRNIGKTLITRTQGTKIASDDLKGHVFEVSLADLQNDEVAF
;
A
#
# COMPACT_ATOMS: atom_id res chain seq x y z
N MET A 1 -32.54 -47.34 -6.45
CA MET A 1 -31.35 -47.30 -7.33
C MET A 1 -31.79 -46.82 -8.69
N VAL A 2 -31.34 -45.63 -9.10
CA VAL A 2 -31.49 -45.15 -10.47
C VAL A 2 -30.08 -44.83 -10.95
N VAL A 3 -29.66 -45.55 -11.99
CA VAL A 3 -28.38 -45.35 -12.67
C VAL A 3 -28.68 -44.47 -13.88
N SER A 4 -28.12 -43.27 -13.94
CA SER A 4 -27.92 -42.59 -15.22
C SER A 4 -26.47 -42.14 -15.33
N GLN A 5 -25.75 -42.81 -16.22
CA GLN A 5 -24.42 -42.42 -16.67
C GLN A 5 -24.50 -41.06 -17.37
N ASN A 6 -23.90 -40.02 -16.77
CA ASN A 6 -23.68 -38.77 -17.46
C ASN A 6 -22.29 -38.80 -18.11
N LYS A 7 -22.33 -38.98 -19.43
CA LYS A 7 -21.22 -38.91 -20.38
C LYS A 7 -20.30 -37.73 -20.10
N HIS A 8 -19.02 -38.04 -19.90
CA HIS A 8 -17.85 -37.31 -20.38
C HIS A 8 -18.12 -35.90 -20.94
N LEU A 9 -18.03 -34.89 -20.09
CA LEU A 9 -17.92 -33.48 -20.49
C LEU A 9 -16.43 -33.12 -20.59
N THR A 10 -15.78 -33.49 -21.68
CA THR A 10 -14.64 -32.71 -22.16
C THR A 10 -15.18 -31.48 -22.88
N LYS A 11 -15.06 -30.31 -22.26
CA LYS A 11 -14.83 -29.05 -22.98
C LYS A 11 -14.43 -27.96 -22.00
N GLY A 12 -13.20 -27.48 -22.17
CA GLY A 12 -12.72 -26.21 -21.66
C GLY A 12 -12.56 -26.16 -20.15
N GLY A 13 -11.56 -26.86 -19.62
CA GLY A 13 -11.01 -26.53 -18.32
C GLY A 13 -10.74 -25.03 -18.32
N GLN A 14 -11.54 -24.34 -17.51
CA GLN A 14 -11.57 -22.91 -17.26
C GLN A 14 -10.21 -22.31 -17.61
N GLU A 15 -10.14 -21.64 -18.76
CA GLU A 15 -9.02 -20.84 -19.17
C GLU A 15 -8.81 -19.87 -18.02
N GLY A 16 -7.84 -20.21 -17.16
CA GLY A 16 -7.60 -19.55 -15.90
C GLY A 16 -7.30 -18.12 -16.24
N GLY A 17 -8.32 -17.27 -16.11
CA GLY A 17 -8.32 -15.91 -16.62
C GLY A 17 -7.02 -15.29 -16.17
N LYS A 18 -6.12 -15.05 -17.14
CA LYS A 18 -4.81 -14.48 -16.88
C LYS A 18 -5.07 -13.27 -16.00
N LYS A 19 -4.71 -13.34 -14.72
CA LYS A 19 -4.85 -12.21 -13.80
C LYS A 19 -4.26 -11.03 -14.55
N LYS A 20 -5.10 -10.04 -14.88
CA LYS A 20 -4.69 -8.88 -15.65
C LYS A 20 -3.44 -8.35 -14.96
N VAL A 21 -2.30 -8.46 -15.63
CA VAL A 21 -1.01 -8.08 -15.04
C VAL A 21 -1.11 -6.59 -14.84
N PHE A 22 -1.32 -6.21 -13.59
CA PHE A 22 -1.45 -4.84 -13.16
C PHE A 22 -0.17 -4.47 -12.46
N ASP A 23 0.34 -3.28 -12.74
CA ASP A 23 1.55 -2.80 -12.12
C ASP A 23 1.33 -2.67 -10.59
N PRO A 24 2.22 -3.24 -9.75
CA PRO A 24 2.07 -3.19 -8.30
C PRO A 24 1.94 -1.77 -7.71
N PHE A 25 2.47 -0.75 -8.38
CA PHE A 25 2.47 0.64 -7.90
C PHE A 25 1.20 1.40 -8.24
N SER A 26 0.45 1.02 -9.27
CA SER A 26 -0.74 1.78 -9.68
C SER A 26 -1.97 1.58 -8.78
N LYS A 27 -1.82 0.79 -7.71
CA LYS A 27 -2.75 0.70 -6.57
C LYS A 27 -2.29 1.52 -5.36
N LYS A 28 -1.14 2.19 -5.45
CA LYS A 28 -0.57 2.96 -4.36
C LYS A 28 -0.82 4.45 -4.55
N ASP A 29 -1.15 5.11 -3.46
CA ASP A 29 -1.32 6.56 -3.38
C ASP A 29 -0.21 7.16 -2.50
N TRP A 30 0.15 8.41 -2.80
CA TRP A 30 1.14 9.16 -2.03
C TRP A 30 0.48 9.95 -0.90
N TYR A 31 1.06 9.85 0.30
CA TYR A 31 0.66 10.60 1.48
C TYR A 31 1.81 11.47 1.98
N ASP A 32 1.52 12.72 2.33
CA ASP A 32 2.50 13.60 2.97
C ASP A 32 2.70 13.25 4.44
N VAL A 33 3.95 13.00 4.84
CA VAL A 33 4.34 12.75 6.22
C VAL A 33 4.79 14.07 6.85
N LYS A 34 4.12 14.46 7.93
CA LYS A 34 4.39 15.71 8.63
C LYS A 34 5.00 15.48 10.01
N ALA A 35 6.04 16.24 10.32
CA ALA A 35 6.66 16.25 11.64
C ALA A 35 5.75 16.97 12.67
N PRO A 36 5.90 16.63 13.96
CA PRO A 36 5.30 17.38 15.07
C PRO A 36 5.65 18.87 15.03
N ALA A 37 4.83 19.69 15.68
CA ALA A 37 4.98 21.15 15.70
C ALA A 37 6.22 21.66 16.46
N MET A 38 6.99 20.77 17.08
CA MET A 38 8.24 21.09 17.77
C MET A 38 9.41 21.37 16.80
N PHE A 39 9.30 20.92 15.55
CA PHE A 39 10.34 21.09 14.54
C PHE A 39 10.00 22.24 13.58
N ASN A 40 11.04 22.97 13.15
CA ASN A 40 10.88 24.07 12.18
C ASN A 40 10.47 23.53 10.81
N ILE A 41 11.13 22.47 10.33
CA ILE A 41 10.76 21.80 9.10
C ILE A 41 9.76 20.69 9.42
N ARG A 42 8.51 20.92 9.01
CA ARG A 42 7.42 19.96 9.22
C ARG A 42 7.22 19.01 8.06
N ASN A 43 7.80 19.26 6.90
CA ASN A 43 7.65 18.37 5.75
C ASN A 43 8.79 17.37 5.73
N ILE A 44 8.52 16.12 6.13
CA ILE A 44 9.54 15.06 6.18
C ILE A 44 9.69 14.41 4.81
N GLY A 45 8.56 14.21 4.11
CA GLY A 45 8.55 13.55 2.81
C GLY A 45 7.18 12.98 2.47
N LYS A 46 7.15 12.09 1.48
CA LYS A 46 5.94 11.38 1.07
C LYS A 46 6.12 9.88 1.25
N THR A 47 5.08 9.21 1.73
CA THR A 47 5.02 7.74 1.81
C THR A 47 3.99 7.19 0.83
N LEU A 48 4.30 6.05 0.24
CA LEU A 48 3.44 5.36 -0.73
C LEU A 48 2.73 4.20 -0.04
N ILE A 49 1.40 4.24 -0.02
CA ILE A 49 0.57 3.24 0.67
C ILE A 49 -0.46 2.69 -0.28
N THR A 50 -0.84 1.43 -0.07
CA THR A 50 -1.84 0.77 -0.89
C THR A 50 -3.22 1.37 -0.62
N ARG A 51 -3.93 1.78 -1.67
CA ARG A 51 -5.31 2.28 -1.55
C ARG A 51 -6.21 1.25 -0.90
N THR A 52 -7.12 1.72 -0.05
CA THR A 52 -8.15 0.90 0.62
C THR A 52 -8.83 -0.03 -0.38
N GLN A 53 -8.81 -1.33 -0.07
CA GLN A 53 -9.40 -2.38 -0.89
C GLN A 53 -10.10 -3.40 0.02
N GLY A 54 -11.42 -3.54 -0.14
CA GLY A 54 -12.22 -4.42 0.71
C GLY A 54 -12.13 -4.01 2.17
N THR A 55 -11.68 -4.93 3.01
CA THR A 55 -11.50 -4.73 4.46
C THR A 55 -10.15 -4.15 4.85
N LYS A 56 -9.19 -4.03 3.92
CA LYS A 56 -7.87 -3.45 4.18
C LYS A 56 -7.94 -1.94 3.99
N ILE A 57 -7.76 -1.18 5.09
CA ILE A 57 -7.90 0.27 5.12
C ILE A 57 -6.51 0.92 5.06
N ALA A 58 -6.30 1.84 4.12
CA ALA A 58 -5.01 2.53 3.95
C ALA A 58 -4.58 3.31 5.21
N SER A 59 -5.52 3.87 5.97
CA SER A 59 -5.20 4.60 7.20
C SER A 59 -4.77 3.71 8.36
N ASP A 60 -5.19 2.45 8.36
CA ASP A 60 -4.77 1.47 9.38
C ASP A 60 -3.33 1.04 9.08
N ASP A 61 -3.05 0.75 7.81
CA ASP A 61 -1.69 0.46 7.32
C ASP A 61 -0.74 1.64 7.60
N LEU A 62 -1.18 2.89 7.35
CA LEU A 62 -0.40 4.12 7.61
C LEU A 62 -0.10 4.32 9.11
N LYS A 63 -0.99 3.88 10.00
CA LYS A 63 -0.80 4.01 11.45
C LYS A 63 0.18 2.94 11.93
N GLY A 64 1.17 3.34 12.72
CA GLY A 64 2.21 2.44 13.22
C GLY A 64 3.47 2.39 12.35
N HIS A 65 3.51 3.08 11.21
CA HIS A 65 4.78 3.36 10.54
C HIS A 65 5.67 4.25 11.42
N VAL A 66 6.91 3.79 11.62
CA VAL A 66 7.97 4.55 12.29
C VAL A 66 8.93 5.07 11.21
N PHE A 67 9.18 6.38 11.22
CA PHE A 67 10.10 7.04 10.30
C PHE A 67 11.31 7.53 11.09
N GLU A 68 12.49 7.11 10.68
CA GLU A 68 13.76 7.60 11.21
C GLU A 68 14.24 8.74 10.31
N VAL A 69 14.51 9.91 10.91
CA VAL A 69 14.89 11.14 10.21
C VAL A 69 16.03 11.79 10.98
N SER A 70 17.02 12.33 10.27
CA SER A 70 18.09 13.11 10.88
C SER A 70 17.54 14.37 11.54
N LEU A 71 18.05 14.74 12.72
CA LEU A 71 17.67 15.98 13.39
C LEU A 71 17.99 17.20 12.51
N ALA A 72 19.09 17.16 11.75
CA ALA A 72 19.52 18.24 10.87
C ALA A 72 18.54 18.51 9.70
N ASP A 73 17.71 17.54 9.31
CA ASP A 73 16.66 17.72 8.30
C ASP A 73 15.38 18.33 8.89
N LEU A 74 15.18 18.19 10.19
CA LEU A 74 14.01 18.70 10.90
C LEU A 74 14.26 20.10 11.51
N GLN A 75 15.52 20.34 11.88
CA GLN A 75 16.00 21.55 12.50
C GLN A 75 17.08 22.14 11.61
N ASN A 76 16.85 23.34 11.04
CA ASN A 76 17.84 24.09 10.25
C ASN A 76 18.96 24.69 11.13
N ASP A 77 19.39 23.94 12.14
CA ASP A 77 20.27 24.33 13.25
C ASP A 77 20.88 25.75 13.17
N GLU A 78 20.39 26.61 14.06
CA GLU A 78 21.19 27.64 14.69
C GLU A 78 22.17 26.98 15.70
N VAL A 79 23.00 26.01 15.27
CA VAL A 79 24.28 25.78 15.97
C VAL A 79 25.22 26.91 15.53
N ALA A 80 24.86 28.14 15.90
CA ALA A 80 25.84 29.20 16.06
C ALA A 80 26.54 28.91 17.39
N PHE A 81 27.81 28.53 17.29
CA PHE A 81 28.72 28.55 18.43
C PHE A 81 28.68 29.91 19.15
#